data_AF-A0A7S2I821-F1
#
_entry.id   AF-A0A7S2I821-F1
#
_cell.length_a   1.000
_cell.length_b   1.000
_cell.length_c   1.000
_cell.angle_alpha   90.00
_cell.angle_beta   90.00
_cell.angle_gamma   90.00
#
_symmetry.space_group_name_H-M   'P 1'
#
loop_
_entity.id
_entity.type
_entity.pdbx_description
1 polymer ?
#
loop_
_entity_poly.entity_id
_entity_poly.type
_entity_poly.pdbx_seq_one_letter_code
_entity_poly.pdbx_strand_id
1 'polypeptide(L)'
;MRTCAQLIEAHEVRTHNHYDVILKMRDNTLAVSPFVLHPRHAAGSARTKKCVEWGGFNDKAMVVPRRYLDGALRGPSEDFFLTKDLGRGIPNSERLLRAVLDRRGVQVQRVTPEQLPLVDGRCSPQGWCLVEEGKDCRPKTWALPSRPCEELNMSATQRELYKQRFKPRKDIAGHMVTGVAMNEA
;
A
#
# COMPACT_ATOMS: atom_id res chain seq x y z
N MET A 1 11.93 -9.48 2.25
CA MET A 1 12.35 -8.47 1.25
C MET A 1 13.83 -8.55 0.89
N ARG A 2 14.76 -8.74 1.84
CA ARG A 2 16.19 -9.03 1.54
C ARG A 2 16.40 -10.14 0.50
N THR A 3 15.77 -11.29 0.69
CA THR A 3 15.85 -12.42 -0.25
C THR A 3 15.37 -12.05 -1.65
N CYS A 4 14.34 -11.20 -1.77
CA CYS A 4 13.84 -10.75 -3.07
C CYS A 4 14.89 -9.91 -3.81
N ALA A 5 15.60 -9.02 -3.12
CA ALA A 5 16.69 -8.26 -3.74
C ALA A 5 17.83 -9.17 -4.20
N GLN A 6 18.21 -10.16 -3.38
CA GLN A 6 19.25 -11.14 -3.74
C GLN A 6 18.86 -11.98 -4.96
N LEU A 7 17.60 -12.38 -5.08
CA LEU A 7 17.10 -13.12 -6.25
C LEU A 7 17.11 -12.26 -7.51
N ILE A 8 16.78 -10.97 -7.39
CA ILE A 8 16.87 -10.00 -8.50
C ILE A 8 18.33 -9.89 -8.94
N GLU A 9 19.26 -9.59 -8.02
CA GLU A 9 20.70 -9.47 -8.31
C GLU A 9 21.26 -10.76 -8.94
N ALA A 10 20.94 -11.93 -8.39
CA ALA A 10 21.39 -13.21 -8.92
C ALA A 10 20.85 -13.45 -10.34
N HIS A 11 19.61 -13.06 -10.62
CA HIS A 11 19.05 -13.13 -11.96
C HIS A 11 19.78 -12.17 -12.92
N GLU A 12 20.05 -10.94 -12.51
CA GLU A 12 20.76 -9.96 -13.33
C GLU A 12 22.16 -10.45 -13.70
N VAL A 13 22.90 -10.99 -12.72
CA VAL A 13 24.23 -11.59 -12.94
C VAL A 13 24.14 -12.77 -13.92
N ARG A 14 23.19 -13.69 -13.71
CA ARG A 14 23.02 -14.89 -14.54
C ARG A 14 22.67 -14.57 -15.99
N THR A 15 21.91 -13.50 -16.22
CA THR A 15 21.40 -13.14 -17.55
C THR A 15 22.17 -12.02 -18.23
N HIS A 16 23.16 -11.43 -17.55
CA HIS A 16 23.89 -10.25 -18.00
C HIS A 16 22.97 -9.08 -18.39
N ASN A 17 21.81 -8.96 -17.75
CA ASN A 17 20.81 -7.94 -18.01
C ASN A 17 20.35 -7.33 -16.70
N HIS A 18 20.18 -6.00 -16.67
CA HIS A 18 19.68 -5.30 -15.50
C HIS A 18 18.20 -4.95 -15.66
N TYR A 19 17.46 -4.98 -14.54
CA TYR A 19 16.12 -4.40 -14.54
C TYR A 19 16.25 -2.87 -14.48
N ASP A 20 15.41 -2.15 -15.21
CA ASP A 20 15.32 -0.70 -15.09
C ASP A 20 14.49 -0.29 -13.85
N VAL A 21 13.43 -1.05 -13.61
CA VAL A 21 12.37 -0.75 -12.64
C VAL A 21 11.90 -2.05 -11.99
N ILE A 22 11.68 -1.99 -10.68
CA ILE A 22 11.17 -3.09 -9.87
C ILE A 22 9.80 -2.68 -9.31
N LEU A 23 8.82 -3.56 -9.42
CA LEU A 23 7.56 -3.42 -8.71
C LEU A 23 7.62 -4.26 -7.43
N LYS A 24 7.67 -3.58 -6.29
CA LYS A 24 7.53 -4.20 -4.97
C LYS A 24 6.05 -4.19 -4.59
N MET A 25 5.50 -5.34 -4.22
CA MET A 25 4.11 -5.48 -3.79
C MET A 25 3.99 -6.46 -2.63
N ARG A 26 2.97 -6.28 -1.79
CA ARG A 26 2.56 -7.30 -0.82
C ARG A 26 1.88 -8.46 -1.55
N ASP A 27 1.96 -9.64 -0.97
CA ASP A 27 1.30 -10.86 -1.41
C ASP A 27 -0.21 -10.69 -1.63
N ASN A 28 -0.85 -9.87 -0.82
CA ASN A 28 -2.29 -9.61 -0.90
C ASN A 28 -2.65 -8.38 -1.74
N THR A 29 -1.76 -7.92 -2.63
CA THR A 29 -2.02 -6.77 -3.50
C THR A 29 -2.79 -7.18 -4.75
N LEU A 30 -3.86 -6.46 -5.07
CA LEU A 30 -4.66 -6.63 -6.29
C LEU A 30 -4.49 -5.43 -7.22
N ALA A 31 -4.28 -5.69 -8.52
CA ALA A 31 -4.35 -4.64 -9.54
C ALA A 31 -5.80 -4.49 -9.99
N VAL A 32 -6.45 -3.36 -9.65
CA VAL A 32 -7.89 -3.15 -9.94
C VAL A 32 -8.18 -2.47 -11.29
N SER A 33 -7.13 -1.89 -11.89
CA SER A 33 -7.17 -1.31 -13.24
C SER A 33 -5.85 -1.63 -13.96
N PRO A 34 -5.84 -1.71 -15.31
CA PRO A 34 -4.60 -1.80 -16.06
C PRO A 34 -3.67 -0.64 -15.74
N PHE A 35 -2.38 -0.93 -15.58
CA PHE A 35 -1.34 0.08 -15.42
C PHE A 35 -0.05 -0.38 -16.10
N VAL A 36 0.78 0.57 -16.50
CA VAL A 36 2.02 0.31 -17.24
C VAL A 36 3.22 0.75 -16.41
N LEU A 37 4.17 -0.17 -16.24
CA LEU A 37 5.49 0.15 -15.71
C LEU A 37 6.34 0.74 -16.85
N HIS A 38 6.33 2.07 -16.97
CA HIS A 38 7.06 2.77 -18.01
C HIS A 38 8.56 2.90 -17.67
N PRO A 39 9.50 2.72 -18.63
CA PRO A 39 10.95 2.88 -18.41
C PRO A 39 11.36 4.24 -17.83
N ARG A 40 10.61 5.30 -18.13
CA ARG A 40 10.78 6.64 -17.51
C ARG A 40 10.76 6.61 -15.98
N HIS A 41 10.16 5.60 -15.35
CA HIS A 41 10.25 5.44 -13.90
C HIS A 41 11.69 5.17 -13.43
N ALA A 42 12.58 4.61 -14.25
CA ALA A 42 13.97 4.32 -13.90
C ALA A 42 14.82 5.57 -13.63
N ALA A 43 14.52 6.69 -14.33
CA ALA A 43 15.24 7.95 -14.14
C ALA A 43 14.75 8.73 -12.91
N GLY A 44 13.57 8.38 -12.37
CA GLY A 44 12.86 9.16 -11.36
C GLY A 44 13.05 8.68 -9.91
N SER A 45 12.16 9.14 -9.05
CA SER A 45 12.03 8.68 -7.66
C SER A 45 11.29 7.35 -7.58
N ALA A 46 11.45 6.64 -6.46
CA ALA A 46 10.54 5.57 -6.10
C ALA A 46 9.12 6.14 -5.94
N ARG A 47 8.09 5.36 -6.30
CA ARG A 47 6.69 5.84 -6.32
C ARG A 47 5.84 4.96 -5.43
N THR A 48 5.08 5.56 -4.52
CA THR A 48 4.12 4.87 -3.65
C THR A 48 2.81 5.64 -3.56
N LYS A 49 1.70 4.98 -3.23
CA LYS A 49 0.38 5.61 -3.15
C LYS A 49 0.32 6.65 -2.03
N LYS A 50 -0.22 7.83 -2.34
CA LYS A 50 -0.49 8.94 -1.41
C LYS A 50 -1.84 8.78 -0.73
N CYS A 51 -2.01 7.80 0.15
CA CYS A 51 -3.28 7.67 0.86
C CYS A 51 -3.19 6.80 2.10
N VAL A 52 -4.07 7.12 3.05
CA VAL A 52 -4.23 6.36 4.31
C VAL A 52 -2.87 6.12 4.98
N GLU A 53 -1.98 7.11 4.89
CA GLU A 53 -0.63 7.03 5.43
C GLU A 53 -0.67 7.36 6.92
N TRP A 54 -0.07 6.52 7.76
CA TRP A 54 0.06 6.75 9.20
C TRP A 54 1.35 7.51 9.53
N GLY A 55 1.62 8.56 8.76
CA GLY A 55 2.80 9.45 8.88
C GLY A 55 4.07 8.95 8.17
N GLY A 56 3.97 7.86 7.41
CA GLY A 56 5.09 7.22 6.71
C GLY A 56 4.98 7.23 5.19
N PHE A 57 5.53 6.18 4.56
CA PHE A 57 5.28 5.86 3.16
C PHE A 57 4.43 4.59 3.09
N ASN A 58 3.41 4.59 2.22
CA ASN A 58 2.63 3.38 1.97
C ASN A 58 3.57 2.25 1.53
N ASP A 59 3.51 1.14 2.24
CA ASP A 59 4.39 0.00 2.08
C ASP A 59 3.70 -1.19 1.37
N LYS A 60 2.50 -0.99 0.85
CA LYS A 60 1.75 -2.04 0.14
C LYS A 60 2.31 -2.29 -1.25
N ALA A 61 2.45 -1.22 -2.03
CA ALA A 61 3.00 -1.28 -3.37
C ALA A 61 3.93 -0.10 -3.62
N MET A 62 5.06 -0.37 -4.29
CA MET A 62 6.05 0.64 -4.63
C MET A 62 6.71 0.32 -5.97
N VAL A 63 6.77 1.31 -6.85
CA VAL A 63 7.60 1.25 -8.06
C VAL A 63 8.97 1.80 -7.71
N VAL A 64 10.02 1.01 -7.90
CA VAL A 64 11.37 1.28 -7.42
C VAL A 64 12.33 1.28 -8.61
N PRO A 65 12.96 2.43 -8.94
CA PRO A 65 14.10 2.46 -9.85
C PRO A 65 15.21 1.51 -9.38
N ARG A 66 15.88 0.80 -10.28
CA ARG A 66 16.91 -0.18 -9.90
C ARG A 66 18.02 0.37 -9.00
N ARG A 67 18.41 1.63 -9.19
CA ARG A 67 19.38 2.34 -8.33
C ARG A 67 18.96 2.42 -6.85
N TYR A 68 17.67 2.26 -6.55
CA TYR A 68 17.11 2.28 -5.20
C TYR A 68 16.71 0.90 -4.68
N LEU A 69 16.99 -0.18 -5.43
CA LEU A 69 16.63 -1.55 -5.05
C LEU A 69 17.07 -1.88 -3.63
N ASP A 70 18.35 -1.67 -3.31
CA ASP A 70 18.91 -2.05 -2.01
C ASP A 70 18.29 -1.23 -0.89
N GLY A 71 18.17 0.07 -1.10
CA GLY A 71 17.53 0.97 -0.13
C GLY A 71 16.09 0.59 0.15
N ALA A 72 15.33 0.21 -0.87
CA ALA A 72 13.91 -0.07 -0.74
C ALA A 72 13.55 -1.49 -0.32
N LEU A 73 14.34 -2.50 -0.68
CA LEU A 73 14.03 -3.91 -0.41
C LEU A 73 14.91 -4.52 0.69
N ARG A 74 16.21 -4.20 0.74
CA ARG A 74 17.11 -4.73 1.78
C ARG A 74 17.10 -3.85 3.02
N GLY A 75 17.10 -2.54 2.80
CA GLY A 75 17.15 -1.51 3.83
C GLY A 75 16.19 -1.74 4.98
N PRO A 76 14.88 -2.00 4.74
CA PRO A 76 13.94 -2.15 5.84
C PRO A 76 14.29 -3.29 6.80
N SER A 77 14.82 -4.41 6.29
CA SER A 77 15.29 -5.51 7.15
C SER A 77 16.66 -5.23 7.75
N GLU A 78 17.61 -4.76 6.96
CA GLU A 78 18.98 -4.53 7.44
C GLU A 78 18.99 -3.43 8.51
N ASP A 79 18.33 -2.31 8.28
CA ASP A 79 18.37 -1.18 9.20
C ASP A 79 17.51 -1.45 10.44
N PHE A 80 16.41 -2.19 10.32
CA PHE A 80 15.60 -2.58 11.49
C PHE A 80 16.36 -3.51 12.44
N PHE A 81 17.10 -4.49 11.91
CA PHE A 81 17.79 -5.49 12.73
C PHE A 81 19.23 -5.10 13.11
N LEU A 82 19.93 -4.36 12.25
CA LEU A 82 21.36 -4.07 12.41
C LEU A 82 21.63 -2.65 12.92
N THR A 83 20.71 -1.70 12.71
CA THR A 83 20.87 -0.35 13.25
C THR A 83 20.21 -0.28 14.62
N LYS A 84 21.05 -0.23 15.66
CA LYS A 84 20.61 -0.01 17.03
C LYS A 84 19.71 1.24 17.07
N ASP A 85 18.52 1.09 17.65
CA ASP A 85 17.53 2.14 17.89
C ASP A 85 16.71 2.66 16.70
N LEU A 86 16.96 2.31 15.43
CA LEU A 86 16.13 2.83 14.33
C LEU A 86 14.67 2.38 14.44
N GLY A 87 14.43 1.12 14.82
CA GLY A 87 13.07 0.61 15.06
C GLY A 87 12.44 1.10 16.37
N ARG A 88 13.21 1.72 17.27
CA ARG A 88 12.76 2.02 18.63
C ARG A 88 11.88 3.27 18.61
N GLY A 89 10.64 3.11 19.06
CA GLY A 89 9.67 4.21 19.08
C GLY A 89 9.01 4.49 17.72
N ILE A 90 9.28 3.67 16.69
CA ILE A 90 8.54 3.73 15.43
C ILE A 90 7.28 2.87 15.55
N PRO A 91 6.07 3.45 15.51
CA PRO A 91 4.84 2.75 15.86
C PRO A 91 4.28 1.86 14.74
N ASN A 92 4.78 2.00 13.50
CA ASN A 92 4.26 1.26 12.36
C ASN A 92 5.28 1.09 11.23
N SER A 93 5.00 0.16 10.32
CA SER A 93 5.88 -0.18 9.20
C SER A 93 6.05 0.95 8.18
N GLU A 94 5.06 1.82 8.00
CA GLU A 94 5.15 2.93 7.05
C GLU A 94 6.15 3.99 7.51
N ARG A 95 6.15 4.33 8.80
CA ARG A 95 7.12 5.26 9.40
C ARG A 95 8.51 4.65 9.42
N LEU A 96 8.62 3.34 9.65
CA LEU A 96 9.90 2.62 9.55
C LEU A 96 10.43 2.69 8.13
N LEU A 97 9.58 2.37 7.14
CA LEU A 97 9.94 2.44 5.73
C LEU A 97 10.40 3.85 5.36
N ARG A 98 9.68 4.89 5.79
CA ARG A 98 10.10 6.28 5.59
C ARG A 98 11.48 6.56 6.18
N ALA A 99 11.70 6.24 7.46
CA ALA A 99 12.98 6.49 8.12
C ALA A 99 14.15 5.81 7.38
N VAL A 100 13.94 4.56 6.92
CA VAL A 100 14.93 3.80 6.16
C VAL A 100 15.19 4.41 4.79
N LEU A 101 14.14 4.74 4.03
CA LEU A 101 14.28 5.32 2.70
C LEU A 101 14.96 6.69 2.76
N ASP A 102 14.58 7.53 3.72
CA ASP A 102 15.18 8.84 3.95
C ASP A 102 16.67 8.68 4.32
N ARG A 103 17.00 7.78 5.26
CA ARG A 103 18.39 7.48 5.66
C ARG A 103 19.26 7.00 4.50
N ARG A 104 18.70 6.21 3.60
CA ARG A 104 19.41 5.62 2.45
C ARG A 104 19.34 6.50 1.18
N GLY A 105 18.83 7.73 1.29
CA GLY A 105 18.78 8.68 0.16
C GLY A 105 17.84 8.26 -0.97
N VAL A 106 16.86 7.39 -0.68
CA VAL A 106 15.86 6.98 -1.67
C VAL A 106 14.82 8.09 -1.80
N GLN A 107 14.81 8.76 -2.94
CA GLN A 107 13.79 9.76 -3.24
C GLN A 107 12.45 9.07 -3.48
N VAL A 108 11.39 9.53 -2.80
CA VAL A 108 10.04 8.96 -2.93
C VAL A 108 9.04 10.03 -3.39
N GLN A 109 8.38 9.77 -4.51
CA GLN A 109 7.20 10.48 -4.97
C GLN A 109 5.93 9.76 -4.50
N ARG A 110 5.04 10.50 -3.84
CA ARG A 110 3.70 10.00 -3.52
C ARG A 110 2.78 10.23 -4.72
N VAL A 111 2.11 9.19 -5.19
CA VAL A 111 1.28 9.20 -6.40
C VAL A 111 -0.18 8.90 -6.09
N THR A 112 -1.07 9.25 -7.01
CA THR A 112 -2.50 9.00 -6.86
C THR A 112 -2.85 7.52 -7.07
N PRO A 113 -4.01 7.06 -6.57
CA PRO A 113 -4.46 5.68 -6.79
C PRO A 113 -4.75 5.38 -8.26
N GLU A 114 -5.03 6.40 -9.07
CA GLU A 114 -5.15 6.28 -10.52
C GLU A 114 -3.82 5.96 -11.20
N GLN A 115 -2.70 6.49 -10.67
CA GLN A 115 -1.37 6.24 -11.22
C GLN A 115 -0.76 4.91 -10.77
N LEU A 116 -1.19 4.41 -9.61
CA LEU A 116 -0.77 3.12 -9.07
C LEU A 116 -2.01 2.37 -8.54
N PRO A 117 -2.82 1.76 -9.42
CA PRO A 117 -4.10 1.12 -9.07
C PRO A 117 -3.93 -0.26 -8.44
N LEU A 118 -3.03 -0.34 -7.46
CA LEU A 118 -2.69 -1.53 -6.70
C LEU A 118 -3.27 -1.38 -5.29
N VAL A 119 -4.20 -2.26 -4.92
CA VAL A 119 -4.97 -2.14 -3.67
C VAL A 119 -4.82 -3.36 -2.77
N ASP A 120 -5.14 -3.18 -1.50
CA ASP A 120 -5.14 -4.22 -0.48
C ASP A 120 -6.34 -5.16 -0.65
N GLY A 121 -6.05 -6.45 -0.83
CA GLY A 121 -7.02 -7.52 -0.94
C GLY A 121 -7.02 -8.45 0.27
N ARG A 122 -8.15 -9.11 0.53
CA ARG A 122 -8.20 -10.30 1.39
C ARG A 122 -8.73 -11.48 0.61
N CYS A 123 -8.16 -12.64 0.90
CA CYS A 123 -8.68 -13.91 0.42
C CYS A 123 -9.81 -14.37 1.36
N SER A 124 -10.90 -14.84 0.77
CA SER A 124 -12.05 -15.44 1.44
C SER A 124 -12.46 -16.72 0.71
N PRO A 125 -13.30 -17.60 1.29
CA PRO A 125 -13.83 -18.76 0.57
C PRO A 125 -14.58 -18.39 -0.72
N GLN A 126 -15.10 -17.17 -0.83
CA GLN A 126 -15.80 -16.65 -1.99
C GLN A 126 -14.87 -15.94 -3.00
N GLY A 127 -13.56 -15.97 -2.77
CA GLY A 127 -12.54 -15.34 -3.60
C GLY A 127 -11.93 -14.08 -2.97
N TRP A 128 -11.35 -13.22 -3.81
CA TRP A 128 -10.71 -11.99 -3.38
C TRP A 128 -11.70 -10.86 -3.14
N CYS A 129 -11.51 -10.11 -2.06
CA CYS A 129 -12.26 -8.91 -1.73
C CYS A 129 -11.32 -7.72 -1.45
N LEU A 130 -11.83 -6.49 -1.55
CA LEU A 130 -11.07 -5.26 -1.29
C LEU A 130 -11.19 -4.81 0.16
N VAL A 131 -10.08 -4.43 0.78
CA VAL A 131 -10.07 -3.81 2.11
C VAL A 131 -10.68 -2.41 2.06
N GLU A 132 -11.43 -2.01 3.09
CA GLU A 132 -12.12 -0.72 3.21
C GLU A 132 -11.26 0.51 2.86
N GLU A 133 -11.90 1.57 2.35
CA GLU A 133 -11.22 2.80 1.92
C GLU A 133 -10.47 3.52 3.07
N GLY A 134 -10.91 3.31 4.31
CA GLY A 134 -10.24 3.82 5.52
C GLY A 134 -8.92 3.12 5.85
N LYS A 135 -8.58 2.03 5.16
CA LYS A 135 -7.33 1.26 5.30
C LYS A 135 -6.51 1.23 4.01
N ASP A 136 -7.16 1.44 2.86
CA ASP A 136 -6.48 1.60 1.59
C ASP A 136 -7.30 2.39 0.58
N CYS A 137 -6.70 3.36 -0.10
CA CYS A 137 -7.38 4.07 -1.17
C CYS A 137 -7.40 3.29 -2.48
N ARG A 138 -8.39 3.62 -3.30
CA ARG A 138 -8.69 2.98 -4.58
C ARG A 138 -8.81 4.06 -5.67
N PRO A 139 -8.55 3.73 -6.94
CA PRO A 139 -8.89 4.64 -8.04
C PRO A 139 -10.39 4.89 -8.09
N LYS A 140 -10.83 6.03 -8.62
CA LYS A 140 -12.27 6.33 -8.78
C LYS A 140 -13.03 5.34 -9.65
N THR A 141 -12.34 4.71 -10.59
CA THR A 141 -12.90 3.76 -11.54
C THR A 141 -12.01 2.53 -11.58
N TRP A 142 -12.61 1.34 -11.48
CA TRP A 142 -11.89 0.07 -11.61
C TRP A 142 -12.72 -0.95 -12.41
N ALA A 143 -12.02 -1.83 -13.13
CA ALA A 143 -12.64 -2.78 -14.05
C ALA A 143 -13.02 -4.11 -13.38
N LEU A 144 -12.43 -4.42 -12.23
CA LEU A 144 -12.66 -5.69 -11.55
C LEU A 144 -13.97 -5.68 -10.75
N PRO A 145 -14.78 -6.76 -10.81
CA PRO A 145 -15.94 -6.94 -9.94
C PRO A 145 -15.47 -7.35 -8.53
N SER A 146 -14.63 -6.54 -7.91
CA SER A 146 -14.11 -6.77 -6.57
C SER A 146 -15.05 -6.14 -5.54
N ARG A 147 -15.54 -6.95 -4.60
CA ARG A 147 -16.44 -6.51 -3.52
C ARG A 147 -15.65 -6.09 -2.28
N PRO A 148 -16.11 -5.12 -1.49
CA PRO A 148 -15.53 -4.84 -0.17
C PRO A 148 -15.55 -6.09 0.72
N CYS A 149 -14.48 -6.34 1.47
CA CYS A 149 -14.36 -7.52 2.34
C CYS A 149 -15.41 -7.57 3.46
N GLU A 150 -15.84 -6.41 3.93
CA GLU A 150 -16.84 -6.28 4.98
C GLU A 150 -18.23 -6.78 4.54
N GLU A 151 -18.56 -6.76 3.24
CA GLU A 151 -19.86 -7.24 2.75
C GLU A 151 -20.05 -8.77 2.85
N LEU A 152 -18.95 -9.53 2.97
CA LEU A 152 -18.98 -10.99 2.94
C LEU A 152 -19.49 -11.62 4.25
N ASN A 153 -19.36 -10.91 5.38
CA ASN A 153 -19.74 -11.40 6.71
C ASN A 153 -20.86 -10.58 7.37
N MET A 154 -21.48 -9.65 6.63
CA MET A 154 -22.53 -8.79 7.17
C MET A 154 -23.92 -9.38 6.98
N SER A 155 -24.73 -9.32 8.04
CA SER A 155 -26.19 -9.49 7.94
C SER A 155 -26.80 -8.43 7.03
N ALA A 156 -28.03 -8.65 6.55
CA ALA A 156 -28.73 -7.69 5.69
C ALA A 156 -28.81 -6.28 6.32
N THR A 157 -29.05 -6.21 7.64
CA THR A 157 -29.10 -4.96 8.40
C THR A 157 -27.72 -4.29 8.50
N GLN A 158 -26.66 -5.06 8.71
CA GLN A 158 -25.29 -4.52 8.75
C GLN A 158 -24.86 -4.00 7.38
N ARG A 159 -25.25 -4.67 6.28
CA ARG A 159 -25.02 -4.17 4.92
C ARG A 159 -25.70 -2.83 4.66
N GLU A 160 -26.93 -2.66 5.15
CA GLU A 160 -27.69 -1.42 4.94
C GLU A 160 -27.06 -0.24 5.69
N LEU A 161 -26.69 -0.43 6.97
CA LEU A 161 -25.98 0.57 7.76
C LEU A 161 -24.59 0.90 7.16
N TYR A 162 -23.90 -0.12 6.65
CA TYR A 162 -22.61 0.03 6.00
C TYR A 162 -22.71 0.87 4.72
N LYS A 163 -23.66 0.57 3.81
CA LYS A 163 -23.91 1.34 2.59
C LYS A 163 -24.17 2.83 2.83
N GLN A 164 -24.81 3.17 3.95
CA GLN A 164 -25.10 4.56 4.32
C GLN A 164 -23.85 5.35 4.73
N ARG A 165 -22.79 4.67 5.20
CA ARG A 165 -21.49 5.27 5.56
C ARG A 165 -20.66 5.73 4.35
N PHE A 166 -20.99 5.26 3.15
CA PHE A 166 -20.29 5.59 1.89
C PHE A 166 -21.00 6.66 1.04
N LYS A 167 -22.08 7.27 1.55
CA LYS A 167 -22.70 8.42 0.88
C LYS A 167 -21.86 9.69 1.07
N PRO A 168 -21.82 10.61 0.09
CA PRO A 168 -21.19 11.92 0.25
C PRO A 168 -21.70 12.61 1.53
N ARG A 169 -20.82 13.30 2.26
CA ARG A 169 -21.12 13.89 3.59
C ARG A 169 -22.38 14.79 3.63
N LYS A 170 -22.77 15.35 2.49
CA LYS A 170 -23.98 16.16 2.25
C LYS A 170 -25.30 15.36 2.27
N ASP A 171 -25.23 14.05 2.13
CA ASP A 171 -26.36 13.13 1.99
C ASP A 171 -26.55 12.25 3.24
N ILE A 172 -25.85 12.57 4.34
CA ILE A 172 -25.98 11.92 5.65
C ILE A 172 -27.00 12.71 6.47
N ALA A 173 -28.04 12.04 6.97
CA ALA A 173 -29.08 12.68 7.77
C ALA A 173 -28.51 13.26 9.07
N GLY A 174 -28.85 14.51 9.39
CA GLY A 174 -28.23 15.28 10.47
C GLY A 174 -28.31 14.67 11.88
N HIS A 175 -29.28 13.78 12.14
CA HIS A 175 -29.45 13.11 13.43
C HIS A 175 -28.35 12.06 13.73
N MET A 176 -27.48 11.72 12.78
CA MET A 176 -26.35 10.80 12.99
C MET A 176 -25.00 11.50 13.24
N VAL A 177 -24.93 12.83 13.23
CA VAL A 177 -23.70 13.60 13.55
C VAL A 177 -23.50 13.75 15.06
N THR A 178 -24.56 13.55 15.83
CA THR A 178 -24.54 13.59 17.30
C THR A 178 -24.56 12.19 17.90
N GLY A 179 -23.43 11.77 18.48
CA GLY A 179 -23.42 10.78 19.56
C GLY A 179 -22.88 9.40 19.22
N VAL A 180 -21.56 9.24 19.32
CA VAL A 180 -21.02 8.11 20.06
C VAL A 180 -20.23 8.72 21.22
N ALA A 181 -20.92 8.93 22.35
CA ALA A 181 -20.23 9.06 23.62
C ALA A 181 -19.49 7.73 23.82
N MET A 182 -18.15 7.82 23.92
CA MET A 182 -17.33 6.67 24.26
C MET A 182 -17.67 6.30 25.71
N ASN A 183 -18.27 5.14 25.92
CA ASN A 183 -18.34 4.57 27.26
C ASN A 183 -16.91 4.22 27.69
N GLU A 184 -16.46 4.88 28.74
CA GLU A 184 -15.33 4.43 29.55
C GLU A 184 -15.68 3.10 30.21
N ALA A 185 -14.80 2.12 30.06
CA ALA A 185 -14.70 0.92 30.88
C ALA A 185 -13.22 0.53 30.98
#